data_AF-A0A1G7VUN1-F1
#
_entry.id   AF-A0A1G7VUN1-F1
#
_cell.length_a   1.000
_cell.length_b   1.000
_cell.length_c   1.000
_cell.angle_alpha   90.00
_cell.angle_beta   90.00
_cell.angle_gamma   90.00
#
_symmetry.space_group_name_H-M   'P 1'
#
loop_
_entity.id
_entity.type
_entity.pdbx_description
1 polymer ?
#
loop_
_entity_poly.entity_id
_entity_poly.type
_entity_poly.pdbx_seq_one_letter_code
_entity_poly.pdbx_strand_id
1 'polypeptide(L)'
;MSKIFDIDRNDECICGSGKKYKKCCLPNIEKIEKTLLKEMEKENVFLPHDYEFIQILSVMYGIKLDDKNEAINVEKLKVLLIKSLEERKQLLEKLNEENEDEITEELFGKIVNIFRTNKELKNLRIPVIFIINNVDLDNEEEMERVLDEISNTSFLEDYLLNLAYYLRTEKVNEEEMKNIFIWLSIAVIDKTYKIFTTPILEATEFDLVDGEDELEKVINDAEKLPHDLVKEKVMEIFYKYPIFAEYLSANMLMEMEDDLNYILDPEMEIEIPFYVFYIFYLKFLTKAAEFFKKKNIEKQEVFDFIFDEVIDEIFDEDIVAEKVYFSILDKIVKIEKTTKDNDLKEKLQNILEFLTIPTTFQISLIKIRFVISLSNYVNTLPQRIDDSNMILENLEQLLSKKFFNEYIAYLESKDFEEVQYLKQLYNKIEEQKAIIYDNMNAIVNALKGF
;
A
#
# COMPACT_ATOMS: atom_id res chain seq x y z
N MET A 1 -8.90 -30.76 -4.27
CA MET A 1 -9.24 -29.51 -4.97
C MET A 1 -8.87 -28.41 -4.01
N SER A 2 -7.92 -27.55 -4.37
CA SER A 2 -7.65 -26.36 -3.57
C SER A 2 -8.85 -25.44 -3.72
N LYS A 3 -9.32 -24.92 -2.59
CA LYS A 3 -10.31 -23.85 -2.56
C LYS A 3 -9.54 -22.53 -2.58
N ILE A 4 -10.15 -21.45 -3.06
CA ILE A 4 -9.50 -20.14 -2.94
C ILE A 4 -9.20 -19.82 -1.48
N PHE A 5 -10.20 -19.95 -0.59
CA PHE A 5 -10.00 -19.82 0.86
C PHE A 5 -9.87 -21.21 1.53
N ASP A 6 -8.67 -21.58 1.95
CA ASP A 6 -8.39 -22.80 2.72
C ASP A 6 -7.76 -22.50 4.09
N ILE A 7 -8.56 -21.84 4.95
CA ILE A 7 -8.10 -21.32 6.25
C ILE A 7 -8.49 -22.29 7.36
N ASP A 8 -7.51 -22.75 8.13
CA ASP A 8 -7.72 -23.72 9.18
C ASP A 8 -8.28 -23.06 10.46
N ARG A 9 -9.06 -23.82 11.24
CA ARG A 9 -9.81 -23.24 12.39
C ARG A 9 -8.89 -22.60 13.44
N ASN A 10 -7.65 -23.08 13.53
CA ASN A 10 -6.68 -22.64 14.53
C ASN A 10 -5.72 -21.58 14.01
N ASP A 11 -5.77 -21.26 12.72
CA ASP A 11 -4.91 -20.27 12.08
C ASP A 11 -5.25 -18.87 12.56
N GLU A 12 -4.34 -17.96 12.30
CA GLU A 12 -4.59 -16.54 12.51
C GLU A 12 -5.72 -16.08 11.59
N CYS A 13 -6.59 -15.20 12.11
CA CYS A 13 -7.71 -14.72 11.34
C CYS A 13 -7.22 -13.72 10.29
N ILE A 14 -7.56 -13.98 9.04
CA ILE A 14 -7.32 -13.14 7.84
C ILE A 14 -7.82 -11.69 7.91
N CYS A 15 -8.42 -11.26 9.03
CA CYS A 15 -8.81 -9.86 9.26
C CYS A 15 -7.72 -9.03 9.93
N GLY A 16 -6.50 -9.57 10.09
CA GLY A 16 -5.37 -8.89 10.75
C GLY A 16 -5.50 -8.72 12.27
N SER A 17 -6.54 -9.28 12.91
CA SER A 17 -6.80 -9.03 14.34
C SER A 17 -5.84 -9.70 15.35
N GLY A 18 -4.88 -10.52 14.91
CA GLY A 18 -4.04 -11.32 15.82
C GLY A 18 -4.75 -12.50 16.50
N LYS A 19 -6.06 -12.68 16.27
CA LYS A 19 -6.89 -13.70 16.94
C LYS A 19 -7.01 -14.95 16.08
N LYS A 20 -7.16 -16.12 16.72
CA LYS A 20 -7.48 -17.37 16.01
C LYS A 20 -8.78 -17.24 15.21
N TYR A 21 -8.80 -17.76 13.98
CA TYR A 21 -9.92 -17.68 13.04
C TYR A 21 -11.25 -18.13 13.66
N LYS A 22 -11.28 -19.28 14.35
CA LYS A 22 -12.47 -19.79 15.06
C LYS A 22 -13.02 -18.88 16.17
N LYS A 23 -12.20 -17.99 16.71
CA LYS A 23 -12.57 -17.05 17.79
C LYS A 23 -12.81 -15.62 17.27
N CYS A 24 -12.66 -15.40 15.97
CA CYS A 24 -12.79 -14.09 15.35
C CYS A 24 -13.90 -14.08 14.30
N CYS A 25 -13.57 -14.22 13.01
CA CYS A 25 -14.52 -14.06 11.91
C CYS A 25 -15.29 -15.34 11.54
N LEU A 26 -14.75 -16.54 11.81
CA LEU A 26 -15.39 -17.80 11.43
C LEU A 26 -16.86 -17.92 11.88
N PRO A 27 -17.26 -17.55 13.12
CA PRO A 27 -18.67 -17.65 13.53
C PRO A 27 -19.62 -16.81 12.67
N ASN A 28 -19.17 -15.66 12.18
CA ASN A 28 -19.98 -14.80 11.32
C ASN A 28 -20.03 -15.34 9.88
N ILE A 29 -18.88 -15.79 9.36
CA ILE A 29 -18.77 -16.43 8.05
C ILE A 29 -19.70 -17.65 7.97
N GLU A 30 -19.63 -18.57 8.93
CA GLU A 30 -20.51 -19.75 8.96
C GLU A 30 -22.00 -19.38 9.06
N LYS A 31 -22.33 -18.27 9.73
CA LYS A 31 -23.71 -17.80 9.85
C LYS A 31 -24.24 -17.31 8.50
N ILE A 32 -23.45 -16.55 7.76
CA ILE A 32 -23.78 -16.07 6.42
C ILE A 32 -23.89 -17.27 5.47
N GLU A 33 -22.89 -18.14 5.47
CA GLU A 33 -22.85 -19.35 4.64
C GLU A 33 -24.10 -20.21 4.81
N LYS A 34 -24.45 -20.56 6.07
CA LYS A 34 -25.67 -21.31 6.39
C LYS A 34 -26.94 -20.60 5.94
N THR A 35 -26.93 -19.26 5.92
CA THR A 35 -28.09 -18.45 5.53
C THR A 35 -28.25 -18.43 4.01
N LEU A 36 -27.15 -18.28 3.27
CA LEU A 36 -27.14 -18.30 1.80
C LEU A 36 -27.47 -19.71 1.27
N LEU A 37 -26.86 -20.76 1.84
CA LEU A 37 -27.13 -22.16 1.46
C LEU A 37 -28.60 -22.54 1.62
N LYS A 38 -29.22 -22.19 2.76
CA LYS A 38 -30.65 -22.46 3.00
C LYS A 38 -31.58 -21.76 2.01
N GLU A 39 -31.19 -20.60 1.50
CA GLU A 39 -31.97 -19.91 0.50
C GLU A 39 -31.84 -20.63 -0.84
N MET A 40 -30.63 -21.06 -1.18
CA MET A 40 -30.33 -21.74 -2.43
C MET A 40 -30.90 -23.16 -2.52
N GLU A 41 -31.04 -23.88 -1.41
CA GLU A 41 -31.75 -25.17 -1.35
C GLU A 41 -33.22 -25.09 -1.81
N LYS A 42 -33.81 -23.89 -1.83
CA LYS A 42 -35.17 -23.67 -2.31
C LYS A 42 -35.25 -23.45 -3.82
N GLU A 43 -34.11 -23.18 -4.46
CA GLU A 43 -34.03 -22.76 -5.87
C GLU A 43 -33.50 -23.89 -6.76
N ASN A 44 -34.10 -24.08 -7.94
CA ASN A 44 -33.70 -25.12 -8.92
C ASN A 44 -32.51 -24.70 -9.81
N VAL A 45 -31.71 -23.74 -9.37
CA VAL A 45 -30.65 -23.08 -10.16
C VAL A 45 -29.25 -23.53 -9.71
N PHE A 46 -29.16 -24.31 -8.64
CA PHE A 46 -27.92 -24.62 -7.94
C PHE A 46 -27.06 -25.70 -8.63
N LEU A 47 -25.77 -25.41 -8.81
CA LEU A 47 -24.74 -26.31 -9.32
C LEU A 47 -23.72 -26.67 -8.22
N PRO A 48 -22.98 -27.81 -8.34
CA PRO A 48 -21.97 -28.18 -7.35
C PRO A 48 -20.86 -27.14 -7.12
N HIS A 49 -20.52 -26.33 -8.13
CA HIS A 49 -19.49 -25.28 -8.04
C HIS A 49 -19.96 -24.09 -7.19
N ASP A 50 -21.28 -23.89 -7.07
CA ASP A 50 -21.85 -22.75 -6.36
C ASP A 50 -21.56 -22.81 -4.85
N TYR A 51 -21.20 -23.99 -4.29
CA TYR A 51 -20.75 -24.10 -2.90
C TYR A 51 -19.48 -23.27 -2.64
N GLU A 52 -18.52 -23.28 -3.55
CA GLU A 52 -17.29 -22.50 -3.41
C GLU A 52 -17.55 -21.01 -3.61
N PHE A 53 -18.43 -20.64 -4.55
CA PHE A 53 -18.86 -19.25 -4.70
C PHE A 53 -19.57 -18.72 -3.43
N ILE A 54 -20.45 -19.50 -2.81
CA ILE A 54 -21.07 -19.13 -1.53
C ILE A 54 -20.01 -18.99 -0.44
N GLN A 55 -19.01 -19.88 -0.39
CA GLN A 55 -17.93 -19.80 0.56
C GLN A 55 -17.16 -18.48 0.41
N ILE A 56 -16.81 -18.09 -0.83
CA ILE A 56 -16.16 -16.81 -1.14
C ILE A 56 -17.01 -15.63 -0.64
N LEU A 57 -18.28 -15.56 -1.03
CA LEU A 57 -19.18 -14.50 -0.57
C LEU A 57 -19.31 -14.47 0.96
N SER A 58 -19.35 -15.64 1.59
CA SER A 58 -19.46 -15.74 3.05
C SER A 58 -18.22 -15.22 3.75
N VAL A 59 -17.03 -15.38 3.17
CA VAL A 59 -15.78 -14.79 3.66
C VAL A 59 -15.79 -13.28 3.44
N MET A 60 -16.02 -12.82 2.20
CA MET A 60 -16.04 -11.41 1.82
C MET A 60 -17.01 -10.59 2.69
N TYR A 61 -18.19 -11.13 2.97
CA TYR A 61 -19.21 -10.50 3.82
C TYR A 61 -19.15 -10.99 5.29
N GLY A 62 -18.28 -11.91 5.67
CA GLY A 62 -18.23 -12.41 7.04
C GLY A 62 -17.06 -11.85 7.86
N ILE A 63 -16.02 -11.39 7.17
CA ILE A 63 -14.80 -10.86 7.77
C ILE A 63 -14.99 -9.45 8.34
N LYS A 64 -14.22 -9.12 9.38
CA LYS A 64 -14.11 -7.74 9.87
C LYS A 64 -13.10 -7.00 9.01
N LEU A 65 -13.54 -5.94 8.35
CA LEU A 65 -12.67 -5.14 7.47
C LEU A 65 -12.18 -3.86 8.15
N ASP A 66 -12.98 -3.29 9.05
CA ASP A 66 -12.61 -2.12 9.86
C ASP A 66 -13.29 -2.14 11.24
N ASP A 67 -12.94 -1.17 12.09
CA ASP A 67 -13.60 -0.96 13.40
C ASP A 67 -15.03 -0.41 13.24
N LYS A 68 -15.37 0.15 12.07
CA LYS A 68 -16.68 0.72 11.75
C LYS A 68 -17.59 -0.25 10.99
N ASN A 69 -17.48 -1.56 11.26
CA ASN A 69 -18.28 -2.61 10.61
C ASN A 69 -19.74 -2.21 10.42
N GLU A 70 -20.10 -1.74 9.23
CA GLU A 70 -21.50 -1.53 8.89
C GLU A 70 -22.22 -2.87 8.98
N ALA A 71 -23.43 -2.84 9.53
CA ALA A 71 -24.21 -4.06 9.69
C ALA A 71 -24.58 -4.61 8.31
N ILE A 72 -24.05 -5.78 7.98
CA ILE A 72 -24.23 -6.41 6.68
C ILE A 72 -25.69 -6.79 6.48
N ASN A 73 -26.30 -6.28 5.41
CA ASN A 73 -27.67 -6.59 5.04
C ASN A 73 -27.73 -7.94 4.30
N VAL A 74 -27.79 -9.02 5.09
CA VAL A 74 -27.84 -10.39 4.57
C VAL A 74 -29.06 -10.64 3.68
N GLU A 75 -30.19 -9.96 3.89
CA GLU A 75 -31.37 -10.11 3.02
C GLU A 75 -31.12 -9.52 1.62
N LYS A 76 -30.47 -8.35 1.54
CA LYS A 76 -30.06 -7.79 0.25
C LYS A 76 -29.08 -8.71 -0.47
N LEU A 77 -28.12 -9.27 0.27
CA LEU A 77 -27.13 -10.22 -0.27
C LEU A 77 -27.80 -11.46 -0.87
N LYS A 78 -28.81 -12.04 -0.22
CA LYS A 78 -29.58 -13.17 -0.77
C LYS A 78 -30.26 -12.83 -2.08
N VAL A 79 -30.94 -11.68 -2.14
CA VAL A 79 -31.67 -11.25 -3.34
C VAL A 79 -30.71 -11.06 -4.52
N LEU A 80 -29.55 -10.44 -4.28
CA LEU A 80 -28.52 -10.28 -5.30
C LEU A 80 -27.96 -11.63 -5.76
N LEU A 81 -27.64 -12.52 -4.81
CA LEU A 81 -27.13 -13.86 -5.10
C LEU A 81 -28.07 -14.64 -6.02
N ILE A 82 -29.37 -14.71 -5.70
CA ILE A 82 -30.35 -15.43 -6.52
C ILE A 82 -30.41 -14.84 -7.94
N LYS A 83 -30.54 -13.52 -8.05
CA LYS A 83 -30.59 -12.84 -9.36
C LYS A 83 -29.34 -13.12 -10.20
N SER A 84 -28.15 -13.05 -9.59
CA SER A 84 -26.89 -13.35 -10.27
C SER A 84 -26.82 -14.79 -10.76
N LEU A 85 -27.26 -15.76 -9.95
CA LEU A 85 -27.24 -17.18 -10.35
C LEU A 85 -28.26 -17.50 -11.44
N GLU A 86 -29.45 -16.90 -11.39
CA GLU A 86 -30.47 -17.00 -12.44
C GLU A 86 -29.95 -16.46 -13.78
N GLU A 87 -29.32 -15.28 -13.76
CA GLU A 87 -28.77 -14.64 -14.96
C GLU A 87 -27.55 -15.41 -15.48
N ARG A 88 -26.66 -15.87 -14.60
CA ARG A 88 -25.57 -16.78 -15.00
C ARG A 88 -26.12 -18.03 -15.68
N LYS A 89 -27.16 -18.66 -15.14
CA LYS A 89 -27.76 -19.84 -15.77
C LYS A 89 -28.24 -19.54 -17.18
N GLN A 90 -28.89 -18.39 -17.40
CA GLN A 90 -29.31 -17.96 -18.73
C GLN A 90 -28.15 -17.71 -19.68
N LEU A 91 -27.03 -17.17 -19.18
CA LEU A 91 -25.80 -16.99 -19.96
C LEU A 91 -25.21 -18.36 -20.35
N LEU A 92 -25.08 -19.26 -19.38
CA LEU A 92 -24.55 -20.61 -19.61
C LEU A 92 -25.43 -21.45 -20.55
N GLU A 93 -26.75 -21.30 -20.51
CA GLU A 93 -27.68 -21.98 -21.42
C GLU A 93 -27.59 -21.49 -22.87
N LYS A 94 -27.11 -20.26 -23.07
CA LYS A 94 -26.84 -19.71 -24.41
C LYS A 94 -25.47 -20.11 -24.96
N LEU A 95 -24.58 -20.63 -24.12
CA LEU A 95 -23.27 -21.10 -24.54
C LEU A 95 -23.43 -22.36 -25.41
N ASN A 96 -22.95 -22.27 -26.65
CA ASN A 96 -22.57 -23.38 -27.50
C ASN A 96 -21.15 -23.10 -28.03
N GLU A 97 -20.47 -24.10 -28.60
CA GLU A 97 -19.07 -23.97 -29.08
C GLU A 97 -18.87 -22.80 -30.09
N GLU A 98 -19.94 -22.28 -30.71
CA GLU A 98 -19.86 -21.16 -31.67
C GLU A 98 -19.93 -19.76 -31.03
N ASN A 99 -20.43 -19.64 -29.78
CA ASN A 99 -20.70 -18.33 -29.13
C ASN A 99 -20.06 -18.20 -27.74
N GLU A 100 -19.18 -19.13 -27.35
CA GLU A 100 -18.54 -19.15 -26.03
C GLU A 100 -17.66 -17.92 -25.79
N ASP A 101 -16.85 -17.57 -26.79
CA ASP A 101 -15.96 -16.40 -26.74
C ASP A 101 -16.78 -15.10 -26.63
N GLU A 102 -17.82 -14.92 -27.45
CA GLU A 102 -18.64 -13.70 -27.48
C GLU A 102 -19.35 -13.42 -26.14
N ILE A 103 -19.90 -14.45 -25.49
CA ILE A 103 -20.59 -14.29 -24.21
C ILE A 103 -19.59 -13.97 -23.08
N THR A 104 -18.40 -14.57 -23.14
CA THR A 104 -17.33 -14.31 -22.17
C THR A 104 -16.78 -12.90 -22.33
N GLU A 105 -16.53 -12.46 -23.57
CA GLU A 105 -16.13 -11.10 -23.91
C GLU A 105 -17.18 -10.06 -23.48
N GLU A 106 -18.47 -10.32 -23.66
CA GLU A 106 -19.54 -9.39 -23.21
C GLU A 106 -19.51 -9.20 -21.69
N LEU A 107 -19.31 -10.30 -20.94
CA LEU A 107 -19.17 -10.23 -19.50
C LEU A 107 -17.88 -9.50 -19.10
N PHE A 108 -16.75 -9.85 -19.70
CA PHE A 108 -15.46 -9.21 -19.41
C PHE A 108 -15.51 -7.72 -19.70
N GLY A 109 -16.06 -7.31 -20.84
CA GLY A 109 -16.25 -5.89 -21.16
C GLY A 109 -17.09 -5.15 -20.11
N LYS A 110 -18.13 -5.77 -19.55
CA LYS A 110 -18.88 -5.18 -18.42
C LYS A 110 -18.02 -5.05 -17.17
N ILE A 111 -17.26 -6.09 -16.80
CA ILE A 111 -16.39 -6.09 -15.63
C ILE A 111 -15.28 -5.05 -15.80
N VAL A 112 -14.54 -5.08 -16.91
CA VAL A 112 -13.51 -4.08 -17.27
C VAL A 112 -14.08 -2.67 -17.16
N ASN A 113 -15.27 -2.42 -17.71
CA ASN A 113 -15.89 -1.09 -17.61
C ASN A 113 -16.21 -0.69 -16.15
N ILE A 114 -16.68 -1.61 -15.31
CA ILE A 114 -16.87 -1.36 -13.87
C ILE A 114 -15.53 -0.98 -13.22
N PHE A 115 -14.47 -1.75 -13.48
CA PHE A 115 -13.14 -1.52 -12.94
C PHE A 115 -12.49 -0.22 -13.44
N ARG A 116 -12.73 0.19 -14.69
CA ARG A 116 -12.20 1.42 -15.28
C ARG A 116 -12.91 2.68 -14.81
N THR A 117 -14.24 2.63 -14.74
CA THR A 117 -15.05 3.81 -14.43
C THR A 117 -15.12 4.13 -12.94
N ASN A 118 -14.97 3.12 -12.09
CA ASN A 118 -14.98 3.33 -10.65
C ASN A 118 -13.59 3.67 -10.11
N LYS A 119 -13.44 4.85 -9.50
CA LYS A 119 -12.16 5.34 -8.97
C LYS A 119 -11.61 4.47 -7.85
N GLU A 120 -12.47 3.94 -6.98
CA GLU A 120 -12.06 3.13 -5.81
C GLU A 120 -11.52 1.75 -6.25
N LEU A 121 -12.00 1.23 -7.40
CA LEU A 121 -11.50 -0.02 -7.97
C LEU A 121 -10.15 0.11 -8.68
N LYS A 122 -9.60 1.33 -8.86
CA LYS A 122 -8.25 1.52 -9.44
C LYS A 122 -7.14 0.97 -8.54
N ASN A 123 -7.40 0.80 -7.24
CA ASN A 123 -6.45 0.16 -6.32
C ASN A 123 -6.41 -1.37 -6.47
N LEU A 124 -7.30 -1.95 -7.28
CA LEU A 124 -7.37 -3.38 -7.56
C LEU A 124 -6.78 -3.73 -8.94
N ARG A 125 -5.86 -2.93 -9.47
CA ARG A 125 -5.11 -3.28 -10.68
C ARG A 125 -4.07 -4.36 -10.39
N ILE A 126 -3.59 -5.01 -11.43
CA ILE A 126 -2.48 -5.96 -11.31
C ILE A 126 -1.23 -5.18 -10.88
N PRO A 127 -0.57 -5.57 -9.78
CA PRO A 127 0.63 -4.88 -9.31
C PRO A 127 1.74 -4.87 -10.38
N VAL A 128 2.46 -3.76 -10.47
CA VAL A 128 3.50 -3.54 -11.51
C VAL A 128 4.57 -4.64 -11.52
N ILE A 129 4.85 -5.27 -10.37
CA ILE A 129 5.86 -6.35 -10.28
C ILE A 129 5.58 -7.52 -11.25
N PHE A 130 4.33 -7.75 -11.65
CA PHE A 130 3.95 -8.80 -12.59
C PHE A 130 4.02 -8.38 -14.06
N ILE A 131 4.14 -7.07 -14.34
CA ILE A 131 4.13 -6.51 -15.70
C ILE A 131 5.36 -5.66 -16.01
N ILE A 132 6.34 -5.61 -15.10
CA ILE A 132 7.62 -4.92 -15.28
C ILE A 132 8.58 -5.77 -16.15
N ASN A 133 9.63 -5.14 -16.69
CA ASN A 133 10.65 -5.71 -17.60
C ASN A 133 10.25 -5.79 -19.09
N ASN A 134 9.57 -4.76 -19.59
CA ASN A 134 9.12 -4.69 -21.00
C ASN A 134 8.19 -5.85 -21.37
N VAL A 135 7.32 -6.25 -20.45
CA VAL A 135 6.22 -7.16 -20.79
C VAL A 135 5.32 -6.47 -21.80
N ASP A 136 5.23 -7.04 -22.99
CA ASP A 136 4.35 -6.61 -24.06
C ASP A 136 2.98 -7.25 -23.87
N LEU A 137 2.05 -6.53 -23.25
CA LEU A 137 0.69 -7.05 -23.01
C LEU A 137 -0.11 -7.25 -24.30
N ASP A 138 0.31 -6.66 -25.42
CA ASP A 138 -0.27 -6.94 -26.75
C ASP A 138 0.16 -8.33 -27.28
N ASN A 139 1.18 -8.95 -26.66
CA ASN A 139 1.68 -10.26 -27.04
C ASN A 139 0.99 -11.36 -26.21
N GLU A 140 0.22 -12.22 -26.90
CA GLU A 140 -0.54 -13.32 -26.29
C GLU A 140 0.32 -14.25 -25.40
N GLU A 141 1.57 -14.55 -25.78
CA GLU A 141 2.44 -15.44 -24.98
C GLU A 141 2.96 -14.76 -23.71
N GLU A 142 3.12 -13.43 -23.72
CA GLU A 142 3.53 -12.68 -22.54
C GLU A 142 2.33 -12.47 -21.61
N MET A 143 1.17 -12.11 -22.15
CA MET A 143 -0.08 -11.99 -21.41
C MET A 143 -0.43 -13.31 -20.69
N GLU A 144 -0.32 -14.44 -21.39
CA GLU A 144 -0.60 -15.76 -20.81
C GLU A 144 0.35 -16.11 -19.66
N ARG A 145 1.63 -15.70 -19.74
CA ARG A 145 2.59 -15.85 -18.63
C ARG A 145 2.20 -15.02 -17.43
N VAL A 146 1.82 -13.76 -17.62
CA VAL A 146 1.35 -12.90 -16.53
C VAL A 146 0.12 -13.54 -15.87
N LEU A 147 -0.86 -13.99 -16.67
CA LEU A 147 -2.05 -14.67 -16.16
C LEU A 147 -1.71 -15.91 -15.34
N ASP A 148 -0.77 -16.74 -15.77
CA ASP A 148 -0.31 -17.90 -15.01
C ASP A 148 0.29 -17.51 -13.64
N GLU A 149 1.02 -16.40 -13.56
CA GLU A 149 1.63 -15.92 -12.32
C GLU A 149 0.59 -15.37 -11.34
N ILE A 150 -0.38 -14.58 -11.83
CA ILE A 150 -1.38 -13.93 -10.96
C ILE A 150 -2.58 -14.83 -10.65
N SER A 151 -2.82 -15.91 -11.39
CA SER A 151 -3.98 -16.81 -11.17
C SER A 151 -3.72 -17.86 -10.08
N ASN A 152 -2.99 -17.50 -9.03
CA ASN A 152 -2.70 -18.36 -7.88
C ASN A 152 -3.61 -18.03 -6.68
N THR A 153 -3.82 -18.98 -5.76
CA THR A 153 -4.76 -18.79 -4.65
C THR A 153 -4.36 -17.66 -3.71
N SER A 154 -3.07 -17.43 -3.46
CA SER A 154 -2.61 -16.36 -2.56
C SER A 154 -2.98 -14.97 -3.10
N PHE A 155 -2.74 -14.74 -4.40
CA PHE A 155 -3.13 -13.49 -5.05
C PHE A 155 -4.64 -13.28 -4.99
N LEU A 156 -5.42 -14.32 -5.29
CA LEU A 156 -6.88 -14.26 -5.31
C LEU A 156 -7.48 -14.03 -3.92
N GLU A 157 -6.92 -14.64 -2.87
CA GLU A 157 -7.35 -14.42 -1.48
C GLU A 157 -7.24 -12.94 -1.12
N ASP A 158 -6.07 -12.34 -1.28
CA ASP A 158 -5.84 -10.92 -0.97
C ASP A 158 -6.72 -10.01 -1.83
N TYR A 159 -6.83 -10.32 -3.12
CA TYR A 159 -7.66 -9.56 -4.05
C TYR A 159 -9.14 -9.55 -3.64
N LEU A 160 -9.69 -10.73 -3.32
CA LEU A 160 -11.08 -10.87 -2.90
C LEU A 160 -11.37 -10.14 -1.58
N LEU A 161 -10.40 -10.04 -0.68
CA LEU A 161 -10.53 -9.27 0.56
C LEU A 161 -10.58 -7.77 0.28
N ASN A 162 -9.75 -7.26 -0.64
CA ASN A 162 -9.78 -5.86 -1.04
C ASN A 162 -11.06 -5.53 -1.83
N LEU A 163 -11.51 -6.42 -2.72
CA LEU A 163 -12.81 -6.29 -3.39
C LEU A 163 -13.96 -6.31 -2.39
N ALA A 164 -13.88 -7.12 -1.33
CA ALA A 164 -14.89 -7.14 -0.28
C ALA A 164 -15.00 -5.81 0.46
N TYR A 165 -13.88 -5.12 0.68
CA TYR A 165 -13.87 -3.76 1.23
C TYR A 165 -14.71 -2.83 0.35
N TYR A 166 -14.37 -2.73 -0.93
CA TYR A 166 -15.11 -1.91 -1.89
C TYR A 166 -16.62 -2.24 -1.91
N LEU A 167 -17.00 -3.51 -2.02
CA LEU A 167 -18.41 -3.91 -2.11
C LEU A 167 -19.22 -3.60 -0.84
N ARG A 168 -18.56 -3.38 0.31
CA ARG A 168 -19.21 -3.21 1.61
C ARG A 168 -19.18 -1.78 2.12
N THR A 169 -18.13 -1.01 1.81
CA THR A 169 -17.96 0.35 2.31
C THR A 169 -18.41 1.40 1.30
N GLU A 170 -18.31 1.09 0.00
CA GLU A 170 -18.63 2.04 -1.06
C GLU A 170 -20.07 1.94 -1.53
N LYS A 171 -20.58 3.03 -2.09
CA LYS A 171 -21.91 3.07 -2.71
C LYS A 171 -21.88 2.41 -4.08
N VAL A 172 -21.82 1.08 -4.08
CA VAL A 172 -21.87 0.26 -5.29
C VAL A 172 -23.32 0.11 -5.76
N ASN A 173 -23.55 0.22 -7.07
CA ASN A 173 -24.86 -0.03 -7.65
C ASN A 173 -25.21 -1.54 -7.60
N GLU A 174 -26.49 -1.88 -7.45
CA GLU A 174 -26.96 -3.27 -7.46
C GLU A 174 -26.65 -3.99 -8.78
N GLU A 175 -26.69 -3.29 -9.91
CA GLU A 175 -26.33 -3.88 -11.21
C GLU A 175 -24.84 -4.22 -11.31
N GLU A 176 -23.96 -3.35 -10.80
CA GLU A 176 -22.51 -3.61 -10.74
C GLU A 176 -22.21 -4.79 -9.83
N MET A 177 -22.80 -4.82 -8.62
CA MET A 177 -22.68 -5.95 -7.69
C MET A 177 -23.14 -7.26 -8.33
N LYS A 178 -24.27 -7.23 -9.04
CA LYS A 178 -24.81 -8.41 -9.72
C LYS A 178 -23.85 -8.92 -10.79
N ASN A 179 -23.28 -8.05 -11.62
CA ASN A 179 -22.30 -8.42 -12.65
C ASN A 179 -21.01 -8.97 -12.03
N ILE A 180 -20.50 -8.35 -10.97
CA ILE A 180 -19.36 -8.88 -10.21
C ILE A 180 -19.67 -10.29 -9.67
N PHE A 181 -20.86 -10.51 -9.11
CA PHE A 181 -21.27 -11.83 -8.62
C PHE A 181 -21.37 -12.86 -9.73
N ILE A 182 -21.88 -12.49 -10.92
CA ILE A 182 -21.91 -13.36 -12.10
C ILE A 182 -20.49 -13.76 -12.48
N TRP A 183 -19.58 -12.79 -12.63
CA TRP A 183 -18.17 -13.01 -12.95
C TRP A 183 -17.48 -13.92 -11.93
N LEU A 184 -17.58 -13.64 -10.63
CA LEU A 184 -17.03 -14.49 -9.57
C LEU A 184 -17.57 -15.91 -9.61
N SER A 185 -18.89 -16.06 -9.85
CA SER A 185 -19.51 -17.38 -9.90
C SER A 185 -19.11 -18.20 -11.13
N ILE A 186 -18.78 -17.56 -12.25
CA ILE A 186 -18.21 -18.23 -13.44
C ILE A 186 -16.73 -18.55 -13.20
N ALA A 187 -15.98 -17.62 -12.60
CA ALA A 187 -14.56 -17.83 -12.28
C ALA A 187 -14.32 -19.05 -11.38
N VAL A 188 -15.25 -19.40 -10.49
CA VAL A 188 -15.17 -20.62 -9.66
C VAL A 188 -15.38 -21.92 -10.46
N ILE A 189 -16.05 -21.86 -11.62
CA ILE A 189 -16.18 -23.01 -12.52
C ILE A 189 -14.83 -23.28 -13.20
N ASP A 190 -14.12 -22.21 -13.55
CA ASP A 190 -12.77 -22.25 -14.08
C ASP A 190 -11.75 -22.59 -12.98
N LYS A 191 -11.07 -23.72 -13.15
CA LYS A 191 -10.07 -24.20 -12.19
C LYS A 191 -8.71 -23.55 -12.37
N THR A 192 -8.52 -22.78 -13.43
CA THR A 192 -7.28 -22.02 -13.67
C THR A 192 -7.33 -20.65 -13.02
N TYR A 193 -8.52 -20.19 -12.63
CA TYR A 193 -8.79 -18.85 -12.14
C TYR A 193 -8.40 -17.71 -13.11
N LYS A 194 -8.10 -18.02 -14.38
CA LYS A 194 -7.81 -17.02 -15.40
C LYS A 194 -9.02 -16.18 -15.72
N ILE A 195 -10.22 -16.78 -15.69
CA ILE A 195 -11.48 -16.02 -15.82
C ILE A 195 -11.59 -14.91 -14.75
N PHE A 196 -11.01 -15.12 -13.58
CA PHE A 196 -10.92 -14.08 -12.57
C PHE A 196 -9.95 -12.98 -13.02
N THR A 197 -8.72 -13.34 -13.33
CA THR A 197 -7.63 -12.37 -13.48
C THR A 197 -7.65 -11.61 -14.80
N THR A 198 -8.16 -12.19 -15.89
CA THR A 198 -8.21 -11.57 -17.22
C THR A 198 -8.83 -10.17 -17.25
N PRO A 199 -10.09 -9.94 -16.81
CA PRO A 199 -10.68 -8.60 -16.86
C PRO A 199 -9.98 -7.58 -15.94
N ILE A 200 -9.21 -8.04 -14.95
CA ILE A 200 -8.41 -7.17 -14.08
C ILE A 200 -7.13 -6.75 -14.80
N LEU A 201 -6.49 -7.69 -15.51
CA LEU A 201 -5.32 -7.42 -16.34
C LEU A 201 -5.68 -6.49 -17.50
N GLU A 202 -6.78 -6.74 -18.21
CA GLU A 202 -7.27 -5.84 -19.27
C GLU A 202 -7.55 -4.43 -18.74
N ALA A 203 -8.21 -4.30 -17.57
CA ALA A 203 -8.42 -2.99 -16.96
C ALA A 203 -7.10 -2.29 -16.56
N THR A 204 -6.06 -3.08 -16.25
CA THR A 204 -4.71 -2.57 -15.97
C THR A 204 -4.05 -2.07 -17.24
N GLU A 205 -4.04 -2.87 -18.30
CA GLU A 205 -3.53 -2.52 -19.61
C GLU A 205 -4.17 -1.24 -20.16
N PHE A 206 -5.50 -1.11 -20.07
CA PHE A 206 -6.18 0.13 -20.47
C PHE A 206 -5.70 1.35 -19.69
N ASP A 207 -5.46 1.24 -18.38
CA ASP A 207 -4.97 2.37 -17.58
C ASP A 207 -3.50 2.71 -17.96
N LEU A 208 -2.68 1.74 -18.39
CA LEU A 208 -1.33 1.98 -18.89
C LEU A 208 -1.36 2.72 -20.24
N VAL A 209 -2.11 2.19 -21.20
CA VAL A 209 -2.24 2.77 -22.55
C VAL A 209 -2.86 4.15 -22.49
N ASP A 210 -3.99 4.32 -21.79
CA ASP A 210 -4.66 5.63 -21.65
C ASP A 210 -3.75 6.66 -20.95
N GLY A 211 -2.99 6.20 -19.94
CA GLY A 211 -2.04 7.03 -19.21
C GLY A 211 -0.88 7.52 -20.09
N GLU A 212 -0.28 6.63 -20.86
CA GLU A 212 0.77 6.94 -21.83
C GLU A 212 0.26 7.92 -22.90
N ASP A 213 -0.89 7.62 -23.50
CA ASP A 213 -1.55 8.43 -24.52
C ASP A 213 -1.85 9.86 -24.03
N GLU A 214 -2.30 10.02 -22.79
CA GLU A 214 -2.56 11.33 -22.20
C GLU A 214 -1.26 12.07 -21.85
N LEU A 215 -0.25 11.36 -21.35
CA LEU A 215 1.05 11.94 -21.03
C LEU A 215 1.76 12.43 -22.31
N GLU A 216 1.75 11.64 -23.37
CA GLU A 216 2.36 12.00 -24.66
C GLU A 216 1.72 13.28 -25.23
N LYS A 217 0.39 13.40 -25.14
CA LYS A 217 -0.34 14.62 -25.55
C LYS A 217 0.11 15.84 -24.75
N VAL A 218 0.32 15.70 -23.43
CA VAL A 218 0.78 16.81 -22.58
C VAL A 218 2.22 17.20 -22.92
N ILE A 219 3.11 16.22 -23.13
CA ILE A 219 4.51 16.45 -23.50
C ILE A 219 4.61 17.14 -24.87
N ASN A 220 3.86 16.67 -25.86
CA ASN A 220 3.84 17.24 -27.21
C ASN A 220 3.34 18.70 -27.26
N ASP A 221 2.55 19.12 -26.26
CA ASP A 221 2.09 20.51 -26.10
C ASP A 221 2.87 21.31 -25.06
N ALA A 222 3.87 20.73 -24.40
CA ALA A 222 4.57 21.34 -23.26
C ALA A 222 5.21 22.69 -23.61
N GLU A 223 5.81 22.84 -24.79
CA GLU A 223 6.41 24.10 -25.24
C GLU A 223 5.40 25.24 -25.42
N LYS A 224 4.11 24.92 -25.59
CA LYS A 224 3.02 25.89 -25.82
C LYS A 224 2.29 26.27 -24.53
N LEU A 225 2.56 25.58 -23.44
CA LEU A 225 1.86 25.73 -22.17
C LEU A 225 2.78 26.35 -21.11
N PRO A 226 2.25 27.10 -20.14
CA PRO A 226 3.01 27.48 -18.96
C PRO A 226 3.51 26.24 -18.21
N HIS A 227 4.74 26.27 -17.72
CA HIS A 227 5.36 25.14 -17.01
C HIS A 227 4.51 24.62 -15.84
N ASP A 228 3.91 25.51 -15.04
CA ASP A 228 3.08 25.12 -13.91
C ASP A 228 1.81 24.35 -14.35
N LEU A 229 1.26 24.71 -15.51
CA LEU A 229 0.10 24.02 -16.09
C LEU A 229 0.48 22.65 -16.65
N VAL A 230 1.68 22.51 -17.21
CA VAL A 230 2.21 21.21 -17.65
C VAL A 230 2.33 20.29 -16.43
N LYS A 231 2.95 20.79 -15.35
CA LYS A 231 3.08 20.03 -14.10
C LYS A 231 1.73 19.62 -13.52
N GLU A 232 0.76 20.53 -13.46
CA GLU A 232 -0.60 20.23 -12.99
C GLU A 232 -1.24 19.09 -13.80
N LYS A 233 -1.18 19.18 -15.14
CA LYS A 233 -1.72 18.13 -16.02
C LYS A 233 -1.04 16.77 -15.85
N VAL A 234 0.28 16.75 -15.71
CA VAL A 234 1.03 15.50 -15.47
C VAL A 234 0.59 14.87 -14.15
N MET A 235 0.44 15.65 -13.08
CA MET A 235 -0.05 15.15 -11.79
C MET A 235 -1.50 14.65 -11.88
N GLU A 236 -2.38 15.34 -12.62
CA GLU A 236 -3.75 14.89 -12.87
C GLU A 236 -3.78 13.51 -13.55
N ILE A 237 -2.89 13.25 -14.52
CA ILE A 237 -2.75 11.95 -15.18
C ILE A 237 -2.35 10.88 -14.17
N PHE A 238 -1.34 11.13 -13.34
CA PHE A 238 -0.88 10.16 -12.33
C PHE A 238 -1.95 9.84 -11.29
N TYR A 239 -2.74 10.83 -10.83
CA TYR A 239 -3.88 10.57 -9.95
C TYR A 239 -5.03 9.84 -10.65
N LYS A 240 -5.20 10.07 -11.96
CA LYS A 240 -6.22 9.40 -12.76
C LYS A 240 -5.81 7.96 -13.08
N TYR A 241 -4.53 7.67 -13.28
CA TYR A 241 -3.99 6.35 -13.63
C TYR A 241 -2.83 5.97 -12.69
N PRO A 242 -3.12 5.59 -11.42
CA PRO A 242 -2.07 5.30 -10.44
C PRO A 242 -1.13 4.17 -10.88
N ILE A 243 -1.66 3.10 -11.48
CA ILE A 243 -0.84 1.97 -11.94
C ILE A 243 0.11 2.37 -13.07
N PHE A 244 -0.28 3.32 -13.93
CA PHE A 244 0.60 3.87 -14.95
C PHE A 244 1.75 4.68 -14.33
N ALA A 245 1.45 5.48 -13.31
CA ALA A 245 2.50 6.21 -12.57
C ALA A 245 3.49 5.25 -11.90
N GLU A 246 2.99 4.16 -11.30
CA GLU A 246 3.82 3.09 -10.73
C GLU A 246 4.67 2.40 -11.81
N TYR A 247 4.07 2.08 -12.96
CA TYR A 247 4.74 1.42 -14.07
C TYR A 247 5.89 2.28 -14.62
N LEU A 248 5.62 3.57 -14.87
CA LEU A 248 6.63 4.54 -15.29
C LEU A 248 7.76 4.65 -14.26
N SER A 249 7.41 4.76 -12.98
CA SER A 249 8.41 4.86 -11.90
C SER A 249 9.29 3.60 -11.81
N ALA A 250 8.69 2.42 -11.97
CA ALA A 250 9.42 1.16 -11.90
C ALA A 250 10.39 1.01 -13.09
N ASN A 251 9.97 1.42 -14.29
CA ASN A 251 10.85 1.44 -15.46
C ASN A 251 12.01 2.44 -15.29
N MET A 252 11.73 3.66 -14.80
CA MET A 252 12.79 4.62 -14.45
C MET A 252 13.77 4.04 -13.43
N LEU A 253 13.26 3.36 -12.39
CA LEU A 253 14.10 2.76 -11.35
C LEU A 253 15.10 1.75 -11.92
N MET A 254 14.68 0.92 -12.88
CA MET A 254 15.55 -0.07 -13.54
C MET A 254 16.67 0.59 -14.36
N GLU A 255 16.40 1.75 -14.96
CA GLU A 255 17.38 2.50 -15.75
C GLU A 255 18.33 3.34 -14.88
N MET A 256 17.88 3.71 -13.67
CA MET A 256 18.55 4.67 -12.78
C MET A 256 19.28 4.04 -11.59
N GLU A 257 19.45 2.72 -11.54
CA GLU A 257 20.10 2.04 -10.41
C GLU A 257 21.47 2.68 -10.06
N ASP A 258 22.28 2.98 -11.08
CA ASP A 258 23.58 3.63 -10.92
C ASP A 258 23.48 5.08 -10.43
N ASP A 259 22.44 5.81 -10.84
CA ASP A 259 22.22 7.21 -10.47
C ASP A 259 21.80 7.31 -8.99
N LEU A 260 20.94 6.40 -8.54
CA LEU A 260 20.42 6.37 -7.18
C LEU A 260 21.51 6.07 -6.14
N ASN A 261 22.58 5.37 -6.51
CA ASN A 261 23.73 5.15 -5.63
C ASN A 261 24.33 6.47 -5.11
N TYR A 262 24.21 7.57 -5.87
CA TYR A 262 24.71 8.87 -5.43
C TYR A 262 23.92 9.42 -4.23
N ILE A 263 22.59 9.34 -4.26
CA ILE A 263 21.76 9.82 -3.15
C ILE A 263 21.75 8.85 -1.97
N LEU A 264 22.02 7.57 -2.23
CA LEU A 264 22.18 6.55 -1.20
C LEU A 264 23.59 6.54 -0.59
N ASP A 265 24.51 7.36 -1.07
CA ASP A 265 25.84 7.50 -0.46
C ASP A 265 25.74 8.04 0.98
N PRO A 266 26.24 7.30 1.99
CA PRO A 266 26.29 7.79 3.36
C PRO A 266 27.11 9.07 3.54
N GLU A 267 28.08 9.36 2.66
CA GLU A 267 28.88 10.58 2.70
C GLU A 267 28.11 11.83 2.20
N MET A 268 27.00 11.63 1.47
CA MET A 268 26.13 12.73 1.08
C MET A 268 25.35 13.24 2.30
N GLU A 269 25.84 14.30 2.93
CA GLU A 269 25.16 14.90 4.09
C GLU A 269 23.85 15.60 3.67
N ILE A 270 22.73 15.14 4.21
CA ILE A 270 21.40 15.76 4.05
C ILE A 270 20.98 16.37 5.38
N GLU A 271 20.70 17.67 5.37
CA GLU A 271 20.26 18.43 6.55
C GLU A 271 18.78 18.12 6.82
N ILE A 272 18.52 17.04 7.56
CA ILE A 272 17.20 16.72 8.11
C ILE A 272 17.08 17.39 9.48
N PRO A 273 16.02 18.18 9.75
CA PRO A 273 15.83 18.80 11.04
C PRO A 273 15.76 17.79 12.17
N PHE A 274 16.35 18.12 13.31
CA PHE A 274 16.44 17.21 14.43
C PHE A 274 15.06 16.77 14.99
N TYR A 275 14.02 17.58 14.86
CA TYR A 275 12.68 17.20 15.35
C TYR A 275 12.14 15.96 14.65
N VAL A 276 12.51 15.72 13.39
CA VAL A 276 12.13 14.53 12.62
C VAL A 276 12.75 13.28 13.26
N PHE A 277 14.05 13.33 13.55
CA PHE A 277 14.73 12.28 14.30
C PHE A 277 14.15 12.11 15.70
N TYR A 278 13.78 13.21 16.37
CA TYR A 278 13.22 13.14 17.71
C TYR A 278 11.83 12.48 17.74
N ILE A 279 10.97 12.76 16.74
CA ILE A 279 9.68 12.07 16.55
C ILE A 279 9.91 10.56 16.39
N PHE A 280 10.83 10.17 15.49
CA PHE A 280 11.21 8.76 15.31
C PHE A 280 11.63 8.13 16.64
N TYR A 281 12.55 8.74 17.38
CA TYR A 281 13.01 8.18 18.65
C TYR A 281 11.88 8.05 19.68
N LEU A 282 11.02 9.06 19.83
CA LEU A 282 9.92 8.99 20.80
C LEU A 282 8.92 7.87 20.45
N LYS A 283 8.62 7.65 19.17
CA LYS A 283 7.77 6.53 18.74
C LYS A 283 8.44 5.17 18.93
N PHE A 284 9.70 5.05 18.50
CA PHE A 284 10.50 3.85 18.71
C PHE A 284 10.58 3.45 20.18
N LEU A 285 10.89 4.41 21.07
CA LEU A 285 10.95 4.17 22.51
C LEU A 285 9.59 3.79 23.10
N THR A 286 8.50 4.34 22.58
CA THR A 286 7.12 4.00 23.02
C THR A 286 6.80 2.54 22.67
N LYS A 287 7.00 2.14 21.41
CA LYS A 287 6.77 0.75 20.97
C LYS A 287 7.70 -0.24 21.66
N ALA A 288 8.97 0.11 21.82
CA ALA A 288 9.94 -0.72 22.55
C ALA A 288 9.51 -0.92 24.02
N ALA A 289 9.01 0.12 24.69
CA ALA A 289 8.51 0.02 26.05
C ALA A 289 7.26 -0.87 26.18
N GLU A 290 6.35 -0.80 25.21
CA GLU A 290 5.19 -1.71 25.12
C GLU A 290 5.62 -3.15 24.92
N PHE A 291 6.67 -3.37 24.13
CA PHE A 291 7.25 -4.68 23.94
C PHE A 291 7.91 -5.21 25.22
N PHE A 292 8.71 -4.42 25.94
CA PHE A 292 9.35 -4.89 27.19
C PHE A 292 8.37 -5.27 28.30
N LYS A 293 7.11 -4.80 28.23
CA LYS A 293 6.04 -5.26 29.12
C LYS A 293 5.61 -6.71 28.83
N LYS A 294 5.82 -7.21 27.60
CA LYS A 294 5.50 -8.58 27.17
C LYS A 294 6.69 -9.49 27.44
N LYS A 295 6.54 -10.49 28.33
CA LYS A 295 7.62 -11.44 28.65
C LYS A 295 7.76 -12.50 27.54
N ASN A 296 8.99 -12.76 27.10
CA ASN A 296 9.46 -13.93 26.29
C ASN A 296 9.53 -13.82 24.76
N ILE A 297 10.21 -12.83 24.18
CA ILE A 297 10.56 -12.88 22.74
C ILE A 297 12.06 -12.53 22.57
N GLU A 298 12.71 -13.11 21.56
CA GLU A 298 14.10 -12.78 21.19
C GLU A 298 14.21 -11.29 20.84
N LYS A 299 15.22 -10.62 21.40
CA LYS A 299 15.22 -9.15 21.45
C LYS A 299 15.51 -8.47 20.10
N GLN A 300 16.21 -9.12 19.18
CA GLN A 300 16.75 -8.46 17.98
C GLN A 300 15.76 -8.43 16.82
N GLU A 301 15.15 -9.56 16.44
CA GLU A 301 14.09 -9.62 15.41
C GLU A 301 12.91 -8.68 15.74
N VAL A 302 12.69 -8.45 17.03
CA VAL A 302 11.67 -7.51 17.51
C VAL A 302 12.06 -6.06 17.26
N PHE A 303 13.33 -5.70 17.44
CA PHE A 303 13.75 -4.32 17.19
C PHE A 303 13.69 -4.00 15.70
N ASP A 304 14.01 -4.97 14.83
CA ASP A 304 13.88 -4.83 13.38
C ASP A 304 12.40 -4.58 13.02
N PHE A 305 11.48 -5.40 13.55
CA PHE A 305 10.04 -5.20 13.37
C PHE A 305 9.55 -3.83 13.89
N ILE A 306 9.98 -3.41 15.09
CA ILE A 306 9.61 -2.12 15.66
C ILE A 306 10.18 -0.98 14.82
N PHE A 307 11.41 -1.14 14.30
CA PHE A 307 12.04 -0.13 13.47
C PHE A 307 11.23 0.09 12.20
N ASP A 308 10.96 -0.98 11.45
CA ASP A 308 10.18 -0.93 10.21
C ASP A 308 8.78 -0.35 10.45
N GLU A 309 8.08 -0.82 11.49
CA GLU A 309 6.74 -0.33 11.85
C GLU A 309 6.76 1.18 12.19
N VAL A 310 7.81 1.66 12.87
CA VAL A 310 7.93 3.09 13.22
C VAL A 310 8.31 3.92 12.01
N ILE A 311 9.16 3.42 11.11
CA ILE A 311 9.47 4.09 9.85
C ILE A 311 8.19 4.27 9.03
N ASP A 312 7.37 3.23 8.89
CA ASP A 312 6.09 3.35 8.20
C ASP A 312 5.17 4.37 8.91
N GLU A 313 5.02 4.26 10.23
CA GLU A 313 4.13 5.13 11.01
C GLU A 313 4.54 6.62 10.96
N ILE A 314 5.83 6.95 10.90
CA ILE A 314 6.25 8.36 10.78
C ILE A 314 6.10 8.88 9.34
N PHE A 315 6.22 8.03 8.32
CA PHE A 315 6.06 8.44 6.94
C PHE A 315 4.60 8.58 6.52
N ASP A 316 3.67 8.05 7.32
CA ASP A 316 2.23 8.36 7.24
C ASP A 316 1.90 9.77 7.78
N GLU A 317 2.85 10.47 8.40
CA GLU A 317 2.68 11.82 8.95
C GLU A 317 3.24 12.88 7.99
N ASP A 318 2.36 13.72 7.45
CA ASP A 318 2.74 14.81 6.52
C ASP A 318 3.93 15.64 7.03
N ILE A 319 3.92 16.00 8.33
CA ILE A 319 4.96 16.81 8.98
C ILE A 319 6.36 16.18 8.95
N VAL A 320 6.46 14.85 8.83
CA VAL A 320 7.72 14.12 8.72
C VAL A 320 8.01 13.88 7.24
N ALA A 321 7.06 13.29 6.51
CA ALA A 321 7.25 12.88 5.13
C ALA A 321 7.61 14.06 4.22
N GLU A 322 6.85 15.17 4.31
CA GLU A 322 7.14 16.39 3.55
C GLU A 322 8.52 16.94 3.92
N LYS A 323 8.86 16.95 5.21
CA LYS A 323 10.12 17.56 5.64
C LYS A 323 11.33 16.78 5.14
N VAL A 324 11.30 15.46 5.26
CA VAL A 324 12.36 14.60 4.74
C VAL A 324 12.47 14.76 3.22
N TYR A 325 11.33 14.73 2.51
CA TYR A 325 11.30 14.90 1.06
C TYR A 325 11.92 16.23 0.62
N PHE A 326 11.51 17.35 1.22
CA PHE A 326 12.07 18.66 0.88
C PHE A 326 13.56 18.80 1.27
N SER A 327 14.00 18.23 2.40
CA SER A 327 15.42 18.20 2.75
C SER A 327 16.27 17.47 1.70
N ILE A 328 15.77 16.34 1.17
CA ILE A 328 16.43 15.60 0.09
C ILE A 328 16.45 16.41 -1.20
N LEU A 329 15.29 16.94 -1.61
CA LEU A 329 15.17 17.75 -2.82
C LEU A 329 16.08 18.98 -2.79
N ASP A 330 16.06 19.74 -1.69
CA ASP A 330 16.87 20.95 -1.53
C ASP A 330 18.36 20.64 -1.67
N LYS A 331 18.81 19.51 -1.10
CA LYS A 331 20.19 19.06 -1.24
C LYS A 331 20.53 18.73 -2.70
N ILE A 332 19.71 17.92 -3.37
CA ILE A 332 19.92 17.50 -4.76
C ILE A 332 19.95 18.73 -5.68
N VAL A 333 18.97 19.63 -5.57
CA VAL A 333 18.87 20.87 -6.36
C VAL A 333 20.09 21.77 -6.11
N LYS A 334 20.56 21.87 -4.87
CA LYS A 334 21.76 22.67 -4.54
C LYS A 334 23.01 22.10 -5.21
N ILE A 335 23.19 20.78 -5.22
CA ILE A 335 24.33 20.14 -5.88
C ILE A 335 24.22 20.31 -7.40
N GLU A 336 23.05 20.02 -7.98
CA GLU A 336 22.78 20.15 -9.43
C GLU A 336 23.12 21.55 -9.96
N LYS A 337 22.75 22.60 -9.21
CA LYS A 337 23.02 23.99 -9.59
C LYS A 337 24.48 24.42 -9.45
N THR A 338 25.25 23.73 -8.61
CA THR A 338 26.62 24.17 -8.25
C THR A 338 27.72 23.30 -8.83
N THR A 339 27.41 22.05 -9.20
CA THR A 339 28.36 21.15 -9.83
C THR A 339 28.78 21.65 -11.23
N LYS A 340 30.03 21.34 -11.60
CA LYS A 340 30.55 21.55 -12.96
C LYS A 340 30.68 20.25 -13.74
N ASP A 341 30.42 19.12 -13.08
CA ASP A 341 30.42 17.81 -13.68
C ASP A 341 29.09 17.60 -14.39
N ASN A 342 29.13 17.49 -15.72
CA ASN A 342 27.93 17.33 -16.55
C ASN A 342 27.29 15.96 -16.35
N ASP A 343 28.08 14.91 -16.10
CA ASP A 343 27.57 13.56 -15.85
C ASP A 343 26.77 13.57 -14.55
N LEU A 344 27.37 14.08 -13.47
CA LEU A 344 26.66 14.22 -12.19
C LEU A 344 25.41 15.09 -12.32
N LYS A 345 25.46 16.14 -13.14
CA LYS A 345 24.31 17.02 -13.36
C LYS A 345 23.14 16.27 -14.00
N GLU A 346 23.40 15.46 -15.02
CA GLU A 346 22.40 14.62 -15.70
C GLU A 346 21.79 13.60 -14.74
N LYS A 347 22.62 12.90 -13.95
CA LYS A 347 22.15 11.96 -12.91
C LYS A 347 21.20 12.61 -11.91
N LEU A 348 21.57 13.79 -11.41
CA LEU A 348 20.72 14.52 -10.45
C LEU A 348 19.41 15.00 -11.09
N GLN A 349 19.40 15.33 -12.40
CA GLN A 349 18.18 15.68 -13.12
C GLN A 349 17.24 14.48 -13.26
N ASN A 350 17.77 13.31 -13.64
CA ASN A 350 16.98 12.07 -13.69
C ASN A 350 16.34 11.76 -12.33
N ILE A 351 17.11 11.88 -11.24
CA ILE A 351 16.60 11.67 -9.87
C ILE A 351 15.51 12.67 -9.52
N LEU A 352 15.66 13.95 -9.88
CA LEU A 352 14.62 14.95 -9.64
C LEU A 352 13.33 14.64 -10.41
N GLU A 353 13.43 14.19 -11.66
CA GLU A 353 12.29 13.75 -12.45
C GLU A 353 11.60 12.54 -11.80
N PHE A 354 12.36 11.51 -11.43
CA PHE A 354 11.85 10.34 -10.71
C PHE A 354 11.12 10.72 -9.42
N LEU A 355 11.69 11.62 -8.61
CA LEU A 355 11.11 12.07 -7.34
C LEU A 355 9.83 12.90 -7.50
N THR A 356 9.47 13.32 -8.72
CA THR A 356 8.22 14.07 -8.96
C THR A 356 6.99 13.16 -9.10
N ILE A 357 7.19 11.86 -9.35
CA ILE A 357 6.08 10.91 -9.51
C ILE A 357 5.66 10.41 -8.12
N PRO A 358 4.37 10.51 -7.75
CA PRO A 358 3.92 10.20 -6.39
C PRO A 358 3.62 8.71 -6.19
N THR A 359 4.65 7.84 -6.20
CA THR A 359 4.46 6.38 -6.03
C THR A 359 5.20 5.80 -4.83
N THR A 360 4.91 4.53 -4.54
CA THR A 360 5.54 3.75 -3.47
C THR A 360 7.06 3.60 -3.66
N PHE A 361 7.56 3.63 -4.90
CA PHE A 361 9.00 3.56 -5.19
C PHE A 361 9.74 4.79 -4.66
N GLN A 362 9.21 6.00 -4.89
CA GLN A 362 9.80 7.24 -4.36
C GLN A 362 9.74 7.27 -2.84
N ILE A 363 8.60 6.88 -2.25
CA ILE A 363 8.46 6.79 -0.79
C ILE A 363 9.51 5.83 -0.20
N SER A 364 9.71 4.67 -0.83
CA SER A 364 10.72 3.68 -0.39
C SER A 364 12.13 4.25 -0.44
N LEU A 365 12.48 4.96 -1.53
CA LEU A 365 13.77 5.62 -1.66
C LEU A 365 13.98 6.70 -0.57
N ILE A 366 12.97 7.52 -0.31
CA ILE A 366 13.00 8.56 0.72
C ILE A 366 13.18 7.92 2.11
N LYS A 367 12.47 6.82 2.41
CA LYS A 367 12.62 6.04 3.65
C LYS A 367 14.05 5.52 3.82
N ILE A 368 14.64 4.90 2.79
CA ILE A 368 16.03 4.42 2.83
C ILE A 368 16.99 5.58 3.12
N ARG A 369 16.83 6.71 2.42
CA ARG A 369 17.68 7.89 2.63
C ARG A 369 17.53 8.50 4.03
N PHE A 370 16.31 8.49 4.58
CA PHE A 370 16.07 8.88 5.97
C PHE A 370 16.82 7.97 6.94
N VAL A 371 16.74 6.65 6.76
CA VAL A 371 17.43 5.66 7.61
C VAL A 371 18.94 5.86 7.56
N ILE A 372 19.54 6.08 6.38
CA ILE A 372 20.97 6.41 6.25
C ILE A 372 21.32 7.67 7.05
N SER A 373 20.50 8.71 6.93
CA SER A 373 20.72 9.99 7.63
C SER A 373 20.57 9.84 9.15
N LEU A 374 19.60 9.04 9.60
CA LEU A 374 19.39 8.70 11.00
C LEU A 374 20.56 7.91 11.57
N SER A 375 21.03 6.87 10.87
CA SER A 375 22.18 6.06 11.31
C SER A 375 23.46 6.89 11.39
N ASN A 376 23.73 7.74 10.40
CA ASN A 376 24.81 8.72 10.44
C ASN A 376 24.69 9.66 11.64
N TYR A 377 23.48 10.15 11.93
CA TYR A 377 23.23 11.00 13.09
C TYR A 377 23.54 10.26 14.41
N VAL A 378 23.08 9.01 14.59
CA VAL A 378 23.37 8.22 15.80
C VAL A 378 24.88 7.99 15.97
N ASN A 379 25.56 7.63 14.88
CA ASN A 379 26.95 7.19 14.91
C ASN A 379 27.95 8.35 15.08
N THR A 380 27.52 9.59 14.83
CA THR A 380 28.36 10.80 14.96
C THR A 380 28.17 11.56 16.27
N LEU A 381 27.35 11.06 17.21
CA LEU A 381 27.22 11.67 18.53
C LEU A 381 28.57 11.69 19.28
N PRO A 382 28.91 12.79 19.99
CA PRO A 382 28.08 13.96 20.26
C PRO A 382 28.02 14.99 19.12
N GLN A 383 26.85 15.60 18.88
CA GLN A 383 26.69 16.60 17.82
C GLN A 383 25.76 17.76 18.16
N ARG A 384 25.92 18.88 17.44
CA ARG A 384 25.08 20.07 17.58
C ARG A 384 23.69 19.83 16.97
N ILE A 385 22.65 20.37 17.61
CA ILE A 385 21.27 20.27 17.13
C ILE A 385 20.91 21.50 16.29
N ASP A 386 20.60 21.28 15.02
CA ASP A 386 20.18 22.32 14.08
C ASP A 386 21.10 23.57 14.16
N ASP A 387 20.53 24.78 14.14
CA ASP A 387 21.27 26.03 14.40
C ASP A 387 21.30 26.43 15.89
N SER A 388 20.74 25.59 16.78
CA SER A 388 20.69 25.85 18.23
C SER A 388 22.08 25.78 18.87
N ASN A 389 22.25 26.26 20.10
CA ASN A 389 23.49 26.05 20.87
C ASN A 389 23.50 24.73 21.65
N MET A 390 22.51 23.85 21.42
CA MET A 390 22.38 22.58 22.12
C MET A 390 23.27 21.52 21.48
N ILE A 391 23.85 20.65 22.31
CA ILE A 391 24.62 19.49 21.90
C ILE A 391 23.89 18.25 22.43
N LEU A 392 23.56 17.32 21.55
CA LEU A 392 23.12 16.00 21.93
C LEU A 392 24.37 15.13 22.16
N GLU A 393 24.65 14.84 23.41
CA GLU A 393 25.78 14.02 23.83
C GLU A 393 25.51 12.53 23.62
N ASN A 394 24.28 12.09 23.88
CA ASN A 394 23.83 10.72 23.76
C ASN A 394 22.30 10.63 23.72
N LEU A 395 21.78 9.46 23.32
CA LEU A 395 20.34 9.23 23.19
C LEU A 395 19.59 9.27 24.54
N GLU A 396 20.25 9.07 25.69
CA GLU A 396 19.59 9.17 27.01
C GLU A 396 19.08 10.57 27.31
N GLN A 397 19.74 11.60 26.77
CA GLN A 397 19.32 12.99 26.94
C GLN A 397 17.94 13.26 26.34
N LEU A 398 17.50 12.48 25.35
CA LEU A 398 16.17 12.59 24.73
C LEU A 398 15.04 12.32 25.73
N LEU A 399 15.32 11.61 26.83
CA LEU A 399 14.37 11.37 27.91
C LEU A 399 14.46 12.43 29.02
N SER A 400 15.43 13.34 28.98
CA SER A 400 15.59 14.37 30.00
C SER A 400 14.55 15.47 29.82
N LYS A 401 13.79 15.76 30.88
CA LYS A 401 12.83 16.88 30.88
C LYS A 401 13.52 18.23 30.67
N LYS A 402 14.77 18.35 31.12
CA LYS A 402 15.59 19.54 30.89
C LYS A 402 15.84 19.72 29.40
N PHE A 403 16.36 18.68 28.74
CA PHE A 403 16.66 18.71 27.31
C PHE A 403 15.39 18.96 26.50
N PHE A 404 14.30 18.25 26.79
CA PHE A 404 13.02 18.42 26.12
C PHE A 404 12.51 19.87 26.23
N ASN A 405 12.49 20.44 27.44
CA ASN A 405 12.02 21.82 27.62
C ASN A 405 12.90 22.84 26.90
N GLU A 406 14.23 22.65 26.89
CA GLU A 406 15.16 23.51 26.16
C GLU A 406 14.93 23.42 24.65
N TYR A 407 14.73 22.22 24.11
CA TYR A 407 14.48 22.02 22.69
C TYR A 407 13.11 22.56 22.25
N ILE A 408 12.06 22.33 23.05
CA ILE A 408 10.73 22.91 22.80
C ILE A 408 10.78 24.43 22.80
N ALA A 409 11.48 25.06 23.74
CA ALA A 409 11.63 26.51 23.76
C ALA A 409 12.37 27.03 22.51
N TYR A 410 13.35 26.27 22.01
CA TYR A 410 14.03 26.56 20.75
C TYR A 410 13.06 26.47 19.56
N LEU A 411 12.28 25.39 19.44
CA LEU A 411 11.30 25.24 18.36
C LEU A 411 10.22 26.33 18.40
N GLU A 412 9.71 26.66 19.59
CA GLU A 412 8.74 27.76 19.80
C GLU A 412 9.32 29.11 19.38
N SER A 413 10.63 29.35 19.59
CA SER A 413 11.28 30.60 19.18
C SER A 413 11.45 30.74 17.66
N LYS A 414 11.25 29.65 16.93
CA LYS A 414 11.35 29.55 15.46
C LYS A 414 9.98 29.38 14.79
N ASP A 415 8.89 29.47 15.56
CA ASP A 415 7.51 29.30 15.11
C ASP A 415 7.25 27.95 14.40
N PHE A 416 7.92 26.86 14.85
CA PHE A 416 7.64 25.50 14.35
C PHE A 416 6.28 24.99 14.86
N GLU A 417 5.44 24.47 13.97
CA GLU A 417 4.09 23.97 14.28
C GLU A 417 4.11 22.61 15.00
N GLU A 418 5.22 21.86 14.87
CA GLU A 418 5.45 20.51 15.37
C GLU A 418 5.61 20.45 16.90
N VAL A 419 5.72 21.61 17.56
CA VAL A 419 5.86 21.74 19.02
C VAL A 419 4.77 20.99 19.78
N GLN A 420 3.50 21.15 19.36
CA GLN A 420 2.39 20.50 20.05
C GLN A 420 2.42 18.99 19.88
N TYR A 421 2.84 18.54 18.69
CA TYR A 421 2.94 17.13 18.38
C TYR A 421 4.03 16.43 19.21
N LEU A 422 5.23 17.02 19.28
CA LEU A 422 6.32 16.53 20.15
C LEU A 422 5.91 16.49 21.63
N LYS A 423 5.17 17.50 22.12
CA LYS A 423 4.62 17.49 23.49
C LYS A 423 3.70 16.31 23.75
N GLN A 424 2.84 15.96 22.80
CA GLN A 424 1.94 14.81 22.92
C GLN A 424 2.73 13.49 22.98
N LEU A 425 3.70 13.31 22.09
CA LEU A 425 4.56 12.12 22.09
C LEU A 425 5.39 12.00 23.37
N TYR A 426 6.01 13.09 23.82
CA TYR A 426 6.84 13.09 25.03
C TYR A 426 6.04 12.77 26.29
N ASN A 427 4.79 13.26 26.40
CA ASN A 427 3.92 12.92 27.52
C ASN A 427 3.63 11.42 27.61
N LYS A 428 3.44 10.72 26.48
CA LYS A 428 3.28 9.25 26.46
C LYS A 428 4.53 8.53 26.95
N ILE A 429 5.71 9.06 26.65
CA ILE A 429 7.00 8.51 27.08
C ILE A 429 7.23 8.68 28.59
N GLU A 430 6.83 9.80 29.19
CA GLU A 430 6.98 10.04 30.63
C GLU A 430 6.30 8.94 31.47
N GLU A 431 5.18 8.37 31.00
CA GLU A 431 4.49 7.26 31.66
C GLU A 431 5.28 5.95 31.63
N GLN A 432 6.19 5.78 30.67
CA GLN A 432 6.93 4.54 30.40
C GLN A 432 8.44 4.66 30.70
N LYS A 433 8.88 5.83 31.15
CA LYS A 433 10.29 6.23 31.28
C LYS A 433 11.17 5.25 32.06
N ALA A 434 10.66 4.68 33.15
CA ALA A 434 11.42 3.73 33.95
C ALA A 434 11.79 2.46 33.16
N ILE A 435 10.83 1.89 32.43
CA ILE A 435 11.03 0.69 31.60
C ILE A 435 12.05 0.97 30.49
N ILE A 436 11.99 2.16 29.91
CA ILE A 436 12.91 2.58 28.85
C ILE A 436 14.34 2.71 29.38
N TYR A 437 14.53 3.39 30.53
CA TYR A 437 15.86 3.53 31.14
C TYR A 437 16.49 2.17 31.48
N ASP A 438 15.72 1.24 32.04
CA ASP A 438 16.20 -0.10 32.39
C ASP A 438 16.70 -0.90 31.17
N ASN A 439 16.27 -0.53 29.96
CA ASN A 439 16.61 -1.21 28.71
C ASN A 439 17.42 -0.34 27.73
N MET A 440 17.88 0.84 28.15
CA MET A 440 18.51 1.82 27.25
C MET A 440 19.69 1.26 26.46
N ASN A 441 20.56 0.48 27.09
CA ASN A 441 21.71 -0.12 26.40
C ASN A 441 21.29 -1.03 25.24
N ALA A 442 20.19 -1.80 25.40
CA ALA A 442 19.69 -2.67 24.34
C ALA A 442 19.11 -1.84 23.18
N ILE A 443 18.38 -0.77 23.51
CA ILE A 443 17.79 0.16 22.54
C ILE A 443 18.89 0.87 21.74
N VAL A 444 19.90 1.42 22.41
CA VAL A 444 21.02 2.12 21.75
C VAL A 444 21.82 1.17 20.85
N ASN A 445 22.05 -0.06 21.30
CA ASN A 445 22.76 -1.06 20.48
C ASN A 445 21.94 -1.45 19.25
N ALA A 446 20.61 -1.56 19.36
CA ALA A 446 19.74 -1.81 18.22
C ALA A 446 19.82 -0.64 17.22
N LEU A 447 19.65 0.60 17.69
CA LEU A 447 19.70 1.81 16.85
C LEU A 447 21.05 2.06 16.17
N LYS A 448 22.16 1.54 16.72
CA LYS A 448 23.49 1.57 16.08
C LYS A 448 23.74 0.41 15.12
N GLY A 449 22.91 -0.63 15.18
CA GLY A 449 22.99 -1.81 14.32
C GLY A 449 22.26 -1.63 12.99
N PHE A 450 21.37 -0.65 12.90
CA PHE A 450 20.74 -0.15 11.67
C PHE A 450 21.59 0.95 11.04
#